data_AF-A0A6I1JZ86-F1
#
_entry.id   AF-A0A6I1JZ86-F1
#
_cell.length_a   1.000
_cell.length_b   1.000
_cell.length_c   1.000
_cell.angle_alpha   90.00
_cell.angle_beta   90.00
_cell.angle_gamma   90.00
#
_symmetry.space_group_name_H-M   'P 1'
#
loop_
_entity.id
_entity.type
_entity.pdbx_description
1 polymer ?
#
loop_
_entity_poly.entity_id
_entity_poly.type
_entity_poly.pdbx_seq_one_letter_code
_entity_poly.pdbx_strand_id
1 'polypeptide(L)'
;MLSAPPALEAPEFLADSIADFERRLVAQAPISLDEVRELERKTQPYRQGPHYQLAQRVRKLAQRLGHVGTAQWEQLKQTPVPVFNMAERSYIGRLPSTKDAPVEVKVVFDHLFLTTNYRVSIGSYDLVKITHRFNREGRLDLIDARLKQTKRLYLDADAPAPAEDTIFHLVQVFAFKDKQAELEWSESRCEYFIRLRQIAAIFYDLGLAEEVQQFRHLIQSGHRLMKELHRAVQSGSLLDVRVTRMPFYPFHQLREDEAACYIISRAASVEPKVIFDTERKGGHLGDLRIKYASA
;
A
#
# COMPACT_ATOMS: atom_id res chain seq x y z
N MET A 1 -55.71 -14.98 22.23
CA MET A 1 -55.03 -15.64 21.10
C MET A 1 -54.44 -14.55 20.22
N LEU A 2 -53.13 -14.34 20.29
CA LEU A 2 -52.43 -13.44 19.37
C LEU A 2 -52.20 -14.23 18.08
N SER A 3 -52.86 -13.83 17.00
CA SER A 3 -52.63 -14.35 15.65
C SER A 3 -51.15 -14.17 15.31
N ALA A 4 -50.48 -15.25 14.91
CA ALA A 4 -49.13 -15.18 14.39
C ALA A 4 -49.11 -14.18 13.22
N PRO A 5 -48.14 -13.25 13.15
CA PRO A 5 -48.02 -12.35 12.02
C PRO A 5 -47.90 -13.18 10.73
N PRO A 6 -48.57 -12.79 9.64
CA PRO A 6 -48.50 -13.51 8.38
C PRO A 6 -47.03 -13.67 7.98
N ALA A 7 -46.64 -14.89 7.63
CA ALA A 7 -45.33 -15.16 7.07
C ALA A 7 -45.17 -14.28 5.83
N LEU A 8 -44.41 -13.20 5.95
CA LEU A 8 -43.98 -12.41 4.82
C LEU A 8 -43.11 -13.34 3.98
N GLU A 9 -43.69 -13.94 2.94
CA GLU A 9 -42.90 -14.54 1.87
C GLU A 9 -41.95 -13.44 1.36
N ALA A 10 -40.65 -13.73 1.31
CA ALA A 10 -39.74 -12.82 0.64
C ALA A 10 -40.24 -12.78 -0.80
N PRO A 11 -40.62 -11.60 -1.31
CA PRO A 11 -41.17 -11.54 -2.66
C PRO A 11 -40.06 -12.03 -3.59
N GLU A 12 -40.35 -13.03 -4.42
CA GLU A 12 -39.39 -13.76 -5.26
C GLU A 12 -38.43 -12.81 -6.01
N PHE A 13 -38.90 -11.61 -6.35
CA PHE A 13 -38.10 -10.54 -6.95
C PHE A 13 -36.82 -10.18 -6.16
N LEU A 14 -36.82 -10.27 -4.83
CA LEU A 14 -35.67 -9.96 -3.99
C LEU A 14 -34.61 -11.06 -4.06
N ALA A 15 -35.03 -12.32 -4.08
CA ALA A 15 -34.13 -13.44 -4.23
C ALA A 15 -33.46 -13.40 -5.60
N ASP A 16 -34.24 -13.12 -6.65
CA ASP A 16 -33.73 -12.96 -8.01
C ASP A 16 -32.79 -11.76 -8.16
N SER A 17 -33.13 -10.63 -7.54
CA SER A 17 -32.28 -9.43 -7.55
C SER A 17 -30.95 -9.68 -6.84
N ILE A 18 -30.95 -10.41 -5.72
CA ILE A 18 -29.72 -10.78 -4.99
C ILE A 18 -28.90 -11.79 -5.79
N ALA A 19 -29.55 -12.80 -6.38
CA ALA A 19 -28.87 -13.81 -7.20
C ALA A 19 -28.26 -13.18 -8.47
N ASP A 20 -28.97 -12.27 -9.12
CA ASP A 20 -28.45 -11.50 -10.26
C ASP A 20 -27.23 -10.66 -9.86
N PHE A 21 -27.34 -9.96 -8.72
CA PHE A 21 -26.26 -9.16 -8.18
C PHE A 21 -25.02 -10.01 -7.83
N GLU A 22 -25.21 -11.19 -7.24
CA GLU A 22 -24.12 -12.13 -6.96
C GLU A 22 -23.52 -12.70 -8.23
N ARG A 23 -24.33 -13.03 -9.24
CA ARG A 23 -23.83 -13.44 -10.56
C ARG A 23 -22.99 -12.35 -11.20
N ARG A 24 -23.46 -11.10 -11.16
CA ARG A 24 -22.70 -9.92 -11.64
C ARG A 24 -21.41 -9.73 -10.86
N LEU A 25 -21.42 -9.94 -9.55
CA LEU A 25 -20.22 -9.83 -8.71
C LEU A 25 -19.20 -10.95 -8.98
N VAL A 26 -19.66 -12.18 -9.23
CA VAL A 26 -18.81 -13.32 -9.64
C VAL A 26 -18.29 -13.12 -11.06
N ALA A 27 -19.13 -12.61 -11.96
CA ALA A 27 -18.80 -12.29 -13.34
C ALA A 27 -18.10 -10.94 -13.52
N GLN A 28 -17.71 -10.29 -12.41
CA GLN A 28 -16.90 -9.06 -12.45
C GLN A 28 -17.57 -7.90 -13.22
N ALA A 29 -18.90 -7.91 -13.29
CA ALA A 29 -19.68 -6.87 -13.96
C ALA A 29 -19.77 -5.62 -13.08
N PRO A 30 -19.77 -4.41 -13.67
CA PRO A 30 -19.88 -3.16 -12.92
C PRO A 30 -21.19 -3.12 -12.14
N ILE A 31 -21.11 -2.70 -10.88
CA ILE A 31 -22.21 -2.58 -9.94
C ILE A 31 -22.11 -1.20 -9.29
N SER A 32 -23.18 -0.41 -9.35
CA SER A 32 -23.18 0.95 -8.78
C SER A 32 -23.48 0.95 -7.28
N LEU A 33 -23.01 1.98 -6.57
CA LEU A 33 -23.30 2.16 -5.14
C LEU A 33 -24.80 2.41 -4.90
N ASP A 34 -25.50 3.03 -5.86
CA ASP A 34 -26.93 3.28 -5.76
C ASP A 34 -27.74 1.98 -5.90
N GLU A 35 -27.30 1.03 -6.74
CA GLU A 35 -27.87 -0.32 -6.81
C GLU A 35 -27.73 -1.05 -5.46
N VAL A 36 -26.57 -0.93 -4.80
CA VAL A 36 -26.32 -1.52 -3.47
C VAL A 36 -27.24 -0.92 -2.41
N ARG A 37 -27.30 0.41 -2.35
CA ARG A 37 -28.13 1.15 -1.38
C ARG A 37 -29.60 0.84 -1.56
N GLU A 38 -30.03 0.68 -2.80
CA GLU A 38 -31.40 0.28 -3.12
C GLU A 38 -31.70 -1.14 -2.64
N LEU A 39 -30.75 -2.08 -2.81
CA LEU A 39 -30.86 -3.43 -2.26
C LEU A 39 -30.89 -3.44 -0.72
N GLU A 40 -30.07 -2.61 -0.07
CA GLU A 40 -30.08 -2.46 1.40
C GLU A 40 -31.41 -1.91 1.91
N ARG A 41 -31.97 -0.91 1.21
CA ARG A 41 -33.26 -0.31 1.53
C ARG A 41 -34.38 -1.35 1.40
N LYS A 42 -34.41 -2.10 0.29
CA LYS A 42 -35.42 -3.14 0.04
C LYS A 42 -35.29 -4.33 1.00
N THR A 43 -34.08 -4.60 1.51
CA THR A 43 -33.86 -5.70 2.48
C THR A 43 -34.01 -5.28 3.95
N GLN A 44 -34.17 -3.98 4.23
CA GLN A 44 -34.30 -3.44 5.59
C GLN A 44 -35.45 -4.07 6.42
N PRO A 45 -36.65 -4.35 5.87
CA PRO A 45 -37.74 -4.98 6.62
C PRO A 45 -37.43 -6.41 7.07
N TYR A 46 -36.49 -7.08 6.40
CA TYR A 46 -36.12 -8.47 6.66
C TYR A 46 -34.92 -8.62 7.60
N ARG A 47 -34.50 -7.53 8.27
CA ARG A 47 -33.43 -7.56 9.29
C ARG A 47 -33.81 -8.36 10.53
N GLN A 48 -35.05 -8.81 10.63
CA GLN A 48 -35.56 -9.73 11.65
C GLN A 48 -36.50 -10.73 10.96
N GLY A 49 -36.58 -11.97 11.48
CA GLY A 49 -37.46 -13.01 10.94
C GLY A 49 -36.80 -13.97 9.92
N PRO A 50 -37.61 -14.74 9.16
CA PRO A 50 -37.14 -15.89 8.38
C PRO A 50 -36.17 -15.52 7.24
N HIS A 51 -36.21 -14.27 6.79
CA HIS A 51 -35.39 -13.76 5.67
C HIS A 51 -34.13 -13.01 6.12
N TYR A 52 -33.78 -13.11 7.41
CA TYR A 52 -32.59 -12.48 7.98
C TYR A 52 -31.29 -12.79 7.23
N GLN A 53 -31.17 -14.00 6.69
CA GLN A 53 -30.00 -14.41 5.92
C GLN A 53 -29.83 -13.60 4.63
N LEU A 54 -30.92 -13.18 3.99
CA LEU A 54 -30.87 -12.31 2.79
C LEU A 54 -30.37 -10.92 3.16
N ALA A 55 -30.90 -10.32 4.22
CA ALA A 55 -30.44 -9.02 4.72
C ALA A 55 -28.96 -9.06 5.16
N GLN A 56 -28.50 -10.15 5.77
CA GLN A 56 -27.08 -10.34 6.10
C GLN A 56 -26.18 -10.46 4.86
N ARG A 57 -26.64 -11.16 3.80
CA ARG A 57 -25.89 -11.28 2.54
C ARG A 57 -25.72 -9.93 1.88
N VAL A 58 -26.78 -9.14 1.77
CA VAL A 58 -26.73 -7.78 1.22
C VAL A 58 -25.83 -6.89 2.07
N ARG A 59 -25.90 -6.96 3.40
CA ARG A 59 -24.99 -6.19 4.28
C ARG A 59 -23.52 -6.59 4.11
N LYS A 60 -23.21 -7.88 3.96
CA LYS A 60 -21.83 -8.34 3.68
C LYS A 60 -21.35 -7.88 2.31
N LEU A 61 -22.22 -7.84 1.31
CA LEU A 61 -21.93 -7.29 -0.01
C LEU A 61 -21.69 -5.78 0.05
N ALA A 62 -22.55 -5.05 0.76
CA ALA A 62 -22.40 -3.62 1.00
C ALA A 62 -21.15 -3.29 1.82
N GLN A 63 -20.72 -4.16 2.75
CA GLN A 63 -19.43 -4.02 3.44
C GLN A 63 -18.24 -4.29 2.52
N ARG A 64 -18.34 -5.31 1.65
CA ARG A 64 -17.31 -5.57 0.63
C ARG A 64 -17.15 -4.42 -0.35
N LEU A 65 -18.24 -3.73 -0.67
CA LEU A 65 -18.26 -2.56 -1.55
C LEU A 65 -18.02 -1.24 -0.81
N GLY A 66 -18.37 -1.15 0.47
CA GLY A 66 -18.23 0.02 1.34
C GLY A 66 -16.88 0.10 2.06
N HIS A 67 -16.07 -0.95 2.03
CA HIS A 67 -14.61 -0.89 2.29
C HIS A 67 -13.82 -0.31 1.11
N VAL A 68 -14.51 0.13 0.06
CA VAL A 68 -13.98 1.07 -0.91
C VAL A 68 -14.41 2.44 -0.40
N GLY A 69 -13.51 3.21 0.21
CA GLY A 69 -13.77 4.60 0.62
C GLY A 69 -14.03 5.50 -0.59
N THR A 70 -15.19 5.35 -1.22
CA THR A 70 -15.57 6.00 -2.47
C THR A 70 -15.66 7.51 -2.31
N ALA A 71 -16.14 8.03 -1.19
CA ALA A 71 -16.23 9.48 -0.99
C ALA A 71 -14.85 10.15 -0.92
N GLN A 72 -13.93 9.59 -0.14
CA GLN A 72 -12.57 10.14 -0.02
C GLN A 72 -11.78 9.91 -1.32
N TRP A 73 -11.97 8.78 -1.99
CA TRP A 73 -11.34 8.48 -3.26
C TRP A 73 -11.89 9.33 -4.42
N GLU A 74 -13.19 9.57 -4.48
CA GLU A 74 -13.79 10.47 -5.47
C GLU A 74 -13.36 11.91 -5.24
N GLN A 75 -13.29 12.35 -3.97
CA GLN A 75 -12.73 13.66 -3.63
C GLN A 75 -11.25 13.76 -4.03
N LEU A 76 -10.47 12.69 -3.84
CA LEU A 76 -9.09 12.63 -4.32
C LEU A 76 -9.05 12.65 -5.86
N LYS A 77 -9.91 11.93 -6.59
CA LYS A 77 -9.99 11.99 -8.07
C LYS A 77 -10.32 13.39 -8.59
N GLN A 78 -11.08 14.17 -7.82
CA GLN A 78 -11.39 15.57 -8.13
C GLN A 78 -10.27 16.54 -7.75
N THR A 79 -9.25 16.09 -7.00
CA THR A 79 -8.08 16.92 -6.69
C THR A 79 -7.28 17.18 -7.96
N PRO A 80 -7.00 18.44 -8.32
CA PRO A 80 -6.19 18.76 -9.48
C PRO A 80 -4.85 18.03 -9.42
N VAL A 81 -4.46 17.37 -10.51
CA VAL A 81 -3.15 16.74 -10.62
C VAL A 81 -2.11 17.86 -10.76
N PRO A 82 -1.12 17.97 -9.87
CA PRO A 82 -0.10 19.00 -9.96
C PRO A 82 0.82 18.75 -11.16
N VAL A 83 1.53 19.78 -11.59
CA VAL A 83 2.50 19.67 -12.67
C VAL A 83 3.79 19.02 -12.13
N PHE A 84 4.18 17.87 -12.70
CA PHE A 84 5.41 17.14 -12.33
C PHE A 84 6.63 17.58 -13.16
N ASN A 85 6.84 18.89 -13.32
CA ASN A 85 7.92 19.46 -14.15
C ASN A 85 9.14 19.95 -13.33
N MET A 86 9.15 19.71 -12.02
CA MET A 86 10.25 20.13 -11.15
C MET A 86 11.42 19.15 -11.19
N ALA A 87 12.63 19.68 -10.97
CA ALA A 87 13.85 18.88 -10.86
C ALA A 87 13.79 17.89 -9.69
N GLU A 88 14.71 16.91 -9.72
CA GLU A 88 14.95 16.00 -8.61
C GLU A 88 15.19 16.77 -7.31
N ARG A 89 14.56 16.30 -6.23
CA ARG A 89 14.68 16.89 -4.90
C ARG A 89 14.59 15.81 -3.84
N SER A 90 15.45 15.93 -2.83
CA SER A 90 15.52 15.00 -1.70
C SER A 90 15.34 15.75 -0.40
N TYR A 91 14.44 15.26 0.44
CA TYR A 91 14.15 15.73 1.78
C TYR A 91 14.60 14.67 2.77
N ILE A 92 15.14 15.06 3.93
CA ILE A 92 15.56 14.08 4.94
C ILE A 92 15.19 14.55 6.35
N GLY A 93 14.62 13.63 7.11
CA GLY A 93 14.19 13.89 8.48
C GLY A 93 13.92 12.59 9.25
N ARG A 94 12.99 12.65 10.20
CA ARG A 94 12.51 11.50 10.96
C ARG A 94 10.99 11.52 11.04
N LEU A 95 10.40 10.33 11.00
CA LEU A 95 9.01 10.10 11.35
C LEU A 95 8.90 9.68 12.82
N PRO A 96 7.76 9.96 13.49
CA PRO A 96 7.51 9.53 14.86
C PRO A 96 7.72 8.03 15.16
N SER A 97 7.48 7.14 14.21
CA SER A 97 7.66 5.69 14.34
C SER A 97 9.07 5.21 14.03
N THR A 98 9.86 6.00 13.30
CA THR A 98 11.22 5.67 12.89
C THR A 98 12.24 6.53 13.63
N LYS A 99 12.05 6.73 14.95
CA LYS A 99 12.90 7.65 15.73
C LYS A 99 14.39 7.36 15.61
N ASP A 100 14.79 6.11 15.43
CA ASP A 100 16.20 5.70 15.33
C ASP A 100 16.72 5.58 13.89
N ALA A 101 15.84 5.77 12.89
CA ALA A 101 16.17 5.61 11.47
C ALA A 101 15.77 6.87 10.68
N PRO A 102 16.73 7.61 10.09
CA PRO A 102 16.43 8.71 9.19
C PRO A 102 15.59 8.25 8.00
N VAL A 103 14.60 9.07 7.64
CA VAL A 103 13.75 8.89 6.47
C VAL A 103 14.15 9.92 5.43
N GLU A 104 14.39 9.46 4.21
CA GLU A 104 14.61 10.29 3.04
C GLU A 104 13.39 10.17 2.12
N VAL A 105 12.87 11.31 1.66
CA VAL A 105 11.82 11.39 0.65
C VAL A 105 12.44 12.04 -0.57
N LYS A 106 12.57 11.29 -1.65
CA LYS A 106 13.14 11.77 -2.91
C LYS A 106 12.07 11.79 -3.99
N VAL A 107 11.88 12.92 -4.64
CA VAL A 107 10.86 13.09 -5.70
C VAL A 107 11.56 13.21 -7.05
N VAL A 108 11.14 12.39 -8.00
CA VAL A 108 11.72 12.32 -9.34
C VAL A 108 10.56 12.20 -10.34
N PHE A 109 10.31 13.28 -11.08
CA PHE A 109 9.15 13.37 -11.99
C PHE A 109 7.85 13.00 -11.28
N ASP A 110 7.14 12.00 -11.79
CA ASP A 110 5.87 11.44 -11.31
C ASP A 110 6.04 10.32 -10.28
N HIS A 111 7.23 10.20 -9.68
CA HIS A 111 7.53 9.19 -8.67
C HIS A 111 8.07 9.79 -7.38
N LEU A 112 7.78 9.10 -6.28
CA LEU A 112 8.31 9.38 -4.95
C LEU A 112 9.00 8.15 -4.39
N PHE A 113 10.23 8.33 -3.91
CA PHE A 113 11.03 7.32 -3.26
C PHE A 113 11.06 7.62 -1.76
N LEU A 114 10.53 6.71 -0.97
CA LEU A 114 10.59 6.75 0.49
C LEU A 114 11.68 5.79 0.94
N THR A 115 12.79 6.32 1.46
CA THR A 115 13.93 5.52 1.92
C THR A 115 14.06 5.57 3.44
N THR A 116 14.06 4.42 4.10
CA THR A 116 14.36 4.32 5.53
C THR A 116 15.76 3.75 5.73
N ASN A 117 16.56 4.40 6.58
CA ASN A 117 17.97 4.08 6.81
C ASN A 117 18.14 3.41 8.19
N TYR A 118 18.21 2.07 8.20
CA TYR A 118 18.35 1.27 9.42
C TYR A 118 19.81 1.02 9.75
N ARG A 119 20.23 1.31 10.98
CA ARG A 119 21.53 0.86 11.49
C ARG A 119 21.45 -0.61 11.86
N VAL A 120 22.41 -1.40 11.40
CA VAL A 120 22.45 -2.85 11.63
C VAL A 120 23.87 -3.29 12.00
N SER A 121 24.04 -4.55 12.37
CA SER A 121 25.35 -5.18 12.55
C SER A 121 25.32 -6.54 11.87
N ILE A 122 25.49 -6.57 10.54
CA ILE A 122 25.42 -7.82 9.74
C ILE A 122 26.72 -8.00 8.96
N GLY A 123 27.56 -8.93 9.41
CA GLY A 123 28.88 -9.14 8.81
C GLY A 123 29.70 -7.85 8.84
N SER A 124 30.12 -7.36 7.67
CA SER A 124 30.84 -6.09 7.50
C SER A 124 29.93 -4.88 7.29
N TYR A 125 28.61 -5.07 7.13
CA TYR A 125 27.66 -4.00 6.88
C TYR A 125 27.07 -3.46 8.18
N ASP A 126 26.87 -2.14 8.22
CA ASP A 126 26.36 -1.43 9.40
C ASP A 126 25.14 -0.54 9.08
N LEU A 127 24.72 -0.49 7.82
CA LEU A 127 23.58 0.29 7.36
C LEU A 127 22.80 -0.47 6.28
N VAL A 128 21.48 -0.53 6.43
CA VAL A 128 20.55 -1.01 5.40
C VAL A 128 19.59 0.11 5.03
N LYS A 129 19.52 0.39 3.74
CA LYS A 129 18.52 1.30 3.17
C LYS A 129 17.41 0.49 2.54
N ILE A 130 16.17 0.72 2.94
CA ILE A 130 14.99 0.18 2.25
C ILE A 130 14.29 1.32 1.55
N THR A 131 14.07 1.18 0.25
CA THR A 131 13.47 2.20 -0.60
C THR A 131 12.15 1.67 -1.16
N HIS A 132 11.06 2.36 -0.87
CA HIS A 132 9.76 2.15 -1.49
C HIS A 132 9.53 3.22 -2.54
N ARG A 133 9.36 2.82 -3.80
CA ARG A 133 9.03 3.73 -4.90
C ARG A 133 7.52 3.72 -5.13
N PHE A 134 6.91 4.89 -5.09
CA PHE A 134 5.51 5.12 -5.40
C PHE A 134 5.37 5.90 -6.70
N ASN A 135 4.37 5.56 -7.51
CA ASN A 135 3.98 6.36 -8.67
C ASN A 135 2.95 7.44 -8.31
N ARG A 136 2.56 8.24 -9.30
CA ARG A 136 1.57 9.33 -9.13
C ARG A 136 0.21 8.89 -8.58
N GLU A 137 -0.18 7.64 -8.78
CA GLU A 137 -1.44 7.10 -8.25
C GLU A 137 -1.30 6.63 -6.79
N GLY A 138 -0.12 6.79 -6.19
CA GLY A 138 0.19 6.33 -4.83
C GLY A 138 0.39 4.82 -4.74
N ARG A 139 0.55 4.13 -5.86
CA ARG A 139 0.80 2.68 -5.88
C ARG A 139 2.29 2.41 -5.82
N LEU A 140 2.65 1.26 -5.27
CA LEU A 140 4.05 0.84 -5.15
C LEU A 140 4.51 0.27 -6.50
N ASP A 141 5.66 0.72 -6.99
CA ASP A 141 6.30 0.22 -8.22
C ASP A 141 7.51 -0.67 -7.91
N LEU A 142 8.23 -0.38 -6.83
CA LEU A 142 9.51 -1.01 -6.51
C LEU A 142 9.79 -0.96 -5.01
N ILE A 143 10.37 -2.04 -4.50
CA ILE A 143 11.01 -2.10 -3.19
C ILE A 143 12.45 -2.56 -3.41
N ASP A 144 13.41 -1.72 -3.04
CA ASP A 144 14.83 -2.01 -3.10
C ASP A 144 15.44 -2.01 -1.70
N ALA A 145 16.45 -2.85 -1.50
CA ALA A 145 17.34 -2.77 -0.36
C ALA A 145 18.78 -2.55 -0.81
N ARG A 146 19.51 -1.70 -0.08
CA ARG A 146 20.94 -1.48 -0.28
C ARG A 146 21.67 -1.68 1.04
N LEU A 147 22.64 -2.59 1.02
CA LEU A 147 23.54 -2.82 2.15
C LEU A 147 24.75 -1.92 1.98
N LYS A 148 25.09 -1.18 3.04
CA LYS A 148 26.24 -0.26 3.06
C LYS A 148 27.13 -0.55 4.26
N GLN A 149 28.42 -0.34 4.05
CA GLN A 149 29.44 -0.33 5.09
C GLN A 149 29.85 1.13 5.36
N THR A 150 29.44 1.67 6.51
CA THR A 150 29.75 3.04 6.97
C THR A 150 30.98 3.11 7.88
N LYS A 151 31.58 1.96 8.25
CA LYS A 151 32.93 1.84 8.83
C LYS A 151 34.02 2.31 7.85
N ARG A 152 34.02 3.60 7.53
CA ARG A 152 35.14 4.33 6.92
C ARG A 152 35.01 5.84 7.09
N LEU A 153 34.56 6.30 8.26
CA LEU A 153 34.60 7.73 8.56
C LEU A 153 35.77 8.16 9.44
N TYR A 154 36.51 7.26 10.12
CA TYR A 154 37.47 7.75 11.14
C TYR A 154 38.82 7.06 11.37
N LEU A 155 39.23 5.92 10.76
CA LEU A 155 40.40 5.22 11.33
C LEU A 155 41.56 4.75 10.45
N ASP A 156 41.50 4.59 9.13
CA ASP A 156 42.72 4.26 8.37
C ASP A 156 42.63 4.72 6.91
N ALA A 157 43.56 5.59 6.50
CA ALA A 157 43.69 6.06 5.12
C ALA A 157 44.11 4.94 4.14
N ASP A 158 44.76 3.89 4.66
CA ASP A 158 45.34 2.79 3.89
C ASP A 158 44.50 1.51 3.87
N ALA A 159 43.34 1.48 4.57
CA ALA A 159 42.44 0.34 4.48
C ALA A 159 41.90 0.24 3.03
N PRO A 160 41.74 -0.96 2.44
CA PRO A 160 41.17 -1.12 1.10
C PRO A 160 39.78 -0.45 1.01
N ALA A 161 39.42 0.03 -0.19
CA ALA A 161 38.10 0.60 -0.43
C ALA A 161 37.01 -0.37 0.05
N PRO A 162 35.92 0.13 0.68
CA PRO A 162 34.84 -0.75 1.08
C PRO A 162 34.36 -1.51 -0.15
N ALA A 163 34.04 -2.79 0.04
CA ALA A 163 33.40 -3.60 -0.99
C ALA A 163 32.18 -2.83 -1.53
N GLU A 164 32.00 -2.86 -2.85
CA GLU A 164 30.97 -2.10 -3.56
C GLU A 164 29.61 -2.21 -2.86
N ASP A 165 28.92 -1.07 -2.75
CA ASP A 165 27.57 -1.03 -2.20
C ASP A 165 26.70 -2.08 -2.90
N THR A 166 26.20 -3.05 -2.15
CA THR A 166 25.43 -4.14 -2.74
C THR A 166 23.95 -3.75 -2.80
N ILE A 167 23.38 -3.77 -4.01
CA ILE A 167 21.98 -3.42 -4.28
C ILE A 167 21.19 -4.70 -4.52
N PHE A 168 20.05 -4.80 -3.85
CA PHE A 168 19.13 -5.94 -3.88
C PHE A 168 17.75 -5.44 -4.28
N HIS A 169 17.28 -5.82 -5.47
CA HIS A 169 15.88 -5.60 -5.84
C HIS A 169 15.01 -6.61 -5.07
N LEU A 170 14.16 -6.13 -4.16
CA LEU A 170 13.37 -7.02 -3.31
C LEU A 170 12.05 -7.38 -3.96
N VAL A 171 11.36 -6.37 -4.47
CA VAL A 171 10.05 -6.52 -5.10
C VAL A 171 9.96 -5.51 -6.23
N GLN A 172 9.77 -5.98 -7.47
CA GLN A 172 9.37 -5.12 -8.58
C GLN A 172 7.90 -5.37 -8.87
N VAL A 173 7.11 -4.29 -8.89
CA VAL A 173 5.68 -4.32 -9.12
C VAL A 173 5.40 -3.89 -10.55
N PHE A 174 4.85 -4.81 -11.34
CA PHE A 174 4.41 -4.56 -12.71
C PHE A 174 2.92 -4.23 -12.69
N ALA A 175 2.59 -3.00 -13.09
CA ALA A 175 1.21 -2.64 -13.38
C ALA A 175 0.76 -3.35 -14.65
N PHE A 176 -0.39 -4.04 -14.60
CA PHE A 176 -1.04 -4.51 -15.82
C PHE A 176 -1.47 -3.28 -16.63
N LYS A 177 -0.87 -3.09 -17.80
CA LYS A 177 -1.23 -2.00 -18.74
C LYS A 177 -2.54 -2.26 -19.49
N ASP A 178 -3.24 -3.34 -19.17
CA ASP A 178 -4.42 -3.73 -19.92
C ASP A 178 -5.62 -2.84 -19.54
N LYS A 179 -6.03 -2.01 -20.49
CA LYS A 179 -7.04 -0.95 -20.33
C LYS A 179 -8.42 -1.47 -19.89
N GLN A 180 -8.67 -2.78 -19.99
CA GLN A 180 -9.92 -3.40 -19.52
C GLN A 180 -9.94 -3.65 -18.00
N ALA A 181 -8.78 -3.67 -17.33
CA ALA A 181 -8.67 -3.85 -15.88
C ALA A 181 -8.76 -2.53 -15.08
N GLU A 182 -9.11 -1.40 -15.71
CA GLU A 182 -9.33 -0.13 -15.00
C GLU A 182 -10.62 -0.11 -14.17
N LEU A 183 -11.55 -1.04 -14.42
CA LEU A 183 -12.84 -1.14 -13.72
C LEU A 183 -12.81 -2.05 -12.49
N GLU A 184 -11.79 -2.88 -12.36
CA GLU A 184 -11.63 -3.78 -11.23
C GLU A 184 -10.28 -3.55 -10.59
N TRP A 185 -10.26 -3.16 -9.31
CA TRP A 185 -9.15 -3.34 -8.37
C TRP A 185 -7.78 -3.47 -9.03
N SER A 186 -7.05 -2.36 -9.17
CA SER A 186 -5.74 -2.32 -9.80
C SER A 186 -4.80 -3.40 -9.28
N GLU A 187 -4.78 -4.53 -9.98
CA GLU A 187 -3.91 -5.65 -9.69
C GLU A 187 -2.51 -5.29 -10.20
N SER A 188 -1.50 -5.70 -9.45
CA SER A 188 -0.12 -5.61 -9.91
C SER A 188 0.61 -6.90 -9.60
N ARG A 189 1.41 -7.37 -10.55
CA ARG A 189 2.22 -8.59 -10.39
C ARG A 189 3.56 -8.20 -9.79
N CYS A 190 4.03 -9.00 -8.84
CA CYS A 190 5.33 -8.79 -8.22
C CYS A 190 6.32 -9.86 -8.64
N GLU A 191 7.50 -9.44 -9.08
CA GLU A 191 8.68 -10.31 -9.14
C GLU A 191 9.59 -9.97 -7.96
N TYR A 192 10.03 -11.00 -7.24
CA TYR A 192 10.97 -10.85 -6.14
C TYR A 192 12.26 -11.56 -6.52
N PHE A 193 13.40 -10.88 -6.34
CA PHE A 193 14.65 -11.33 -6.95
C PHE A 193 15.56 -12.09 -5.96
N ILE A 194 15.33 -12.00 -4.65
CA ILE A 194 16.29 -12.49 -3.63
C ILE A 194 15.59 -13.12 -2.42
N ARG A 195 16.19 -14.21 -1.90
CA ARG A 195 15.78 -14.86 -0.65
C ARG A 195 16.02 -13.88 0.51
N LEU A 196 14.93 -13.38 1.08
CA LEU A 196 14.87 -12.43 2.19
C LEU A 196 15.71 -12.80 3.43
N ARG A 197 16.21 -14.02 3.58
CA ARG A 197 16.97 -14.50 4.75
C ARG A 197 18.08 -13.57 5.24
N GLN A 198 18.81 -12.90 4.36
CA GLN A 198 19.87 -11.95 4.75
C GLN A 198 19.30 -10.65 5.35
N ILE A 199 18.11 -10.23 4.90
CA ILE A 199 17.39 -9.03 5.36
C ILE A 199 16.47 -9.36 6.55
N ALA A 200 15.98 -10.59 6.64
CA ALA A 200 15.15 -11.08 7.72
C ALA A 200 15.92 -11.11 9.06
N ALA A 201 17.25 -11.13 9.03
CA ALA A 201 18.09 -10.89 10.20
C ALA A 201 17.99 -9.45 10.77
N ILE A 202 17.55 -8.48 9.96
CA ILE A 202 17.43 -7.06 10.33
C ILE A 202 16.12 -6.78 11.06
N PHE A 203 15.06 -7.42 10.58
CA PHE A 203 13.74 -7.34 11.19
C PHE A 203 13.51 -8.68 11.85
N TYR A 204 13.84 -8.78 13.14
CA TYR A 204 13.70 -10.00 13.93
C TYR A 204 12.33 -10.68 13.69
N ASP A 205 11.27 -9.87 13.56
CA ASP A 205 9.91 -10.32 13.27
C ASP A 205 9.72 -10.85 11.83
N LEU A 206 10.45 -10.32 10.83
CA LEU A 206 10.43 -10.87 9.47
C LEU A 206 11.20 -12.20 9.40
N GLY A 207 12.31 -12.35 10.12
CA GLY A 207 13.12 -13.58 10.14
C GLY A 207 12.36 -14.85 10.53
N LEU A 208 11.32 -14.70 11.35
CA LEU A 208 10.50 -15.80 11.85
C LEU A 208 9.23 -16.04 11.01
N ALA A 209 8.85 -15.07 10.17
CA ALA A 209 7.66 -15.15 9.36
C ALA A 209 7.89 -15.98 8.10
N GLU A 210 6.84 -16.63 7.60
CA GLU A 210 6.87 -17.27 6.27
C GLU A 210 7.20 -16.22 5.20
N GLU A 211 7.89 -16.62 4.14
CA GLU A 211 8.37 -15.72 3.07
C GLU A 211 7.26 -14.81 2.51
N VAL A 212 6.05 -15.34 2.33
CA VAL A 212 4.87 -14.57 1.88
C VAL A 212 4.50 -13.46 2.88
N GLN A 213 4.58 -13.74 4.18
CA GLN A 213 4.30 -12.77 5.22
C GLN A 213 5.39 -11.69 5.27
N GLN A 214 6.65 -12.06 5.01
CA GLN A 214 7.75 -11.11 4.94
C GLN A 214 7.53 -10.08 3.81
N PHE A 215 7.18 -10.54 2.61
CA PHE A 215 6.85 -9.65 1.48
C PHE A 215 5.62 -8.80 1.76
N ARG A 216 4.56 -9.39 2.35
CA ARG A 216 3.37 -8.66 2.78
C ARG A 216 3.74 -7.51 3.72
N HIS A 217 4.59 -7.78 4.71
CA HIS A 217 5.04 -6.76 5.65
C HIS A 217 5.86 -5.66 4.97
N LEU A 218 6.75 -5.99 4.03
CA LEU A 218 7.51 -5.00 3.27
C LEU A 218 6.62 -4.09 2.41
N ILE A 219 5.63 -4.66 1.73
CA ILE A 219 4.67 -3.87 0.92
C ILE A 219 3.83 -2.97 1.82
N GLN A 220 3.31 -3.51 2.92
CA GLN A 220 2.47 -2.79 3.85
C GLN A 220 3.22 -1.72 4.66
N SER A 221 4.52 -1.93 4.95
CA SER A 221 5.32 -0.98 5.70
C SER A 221 5.50 0.34 4.94
N GLY A 222 5.72 0.28 3.62
CA GLY A 222 5.81 1.48 2.78
C GLY A 222 4.54 2.32 2.88
N HIS A 223 3.37 1.73 2.66
CA HIS A 223 2.09 2.45 2.77
C HIS A 223 1.79 2.95 4.20
N ARG A 224 2.19 2.19 5.23
CA ARG A 224 2.06 2.63 6.62
C ARG A 224 2.91 3.86 6.91
N LEU A 225 4.15 3.88 6.43
CA LEU A 225 5.04 5.04 6.56
C LEU A 225 4.51 6.23 5.75
N MET A 226 3.93 6.01 4.57
CA MET A 226 3.27 7.09 3.80
C MET A 226 2.04 7.65 4.54
N LYS A 227 1.22 6.81 5.19
CA LYS A 227 0.11 7.25 6.07
C LYS A 227 0.61 8.14 7.20
N GLU A 228 1.72 7.77 7.83
CA GLU A 228 2.32 8.56 8.91
C GLU A 228 2.94 9.86 8.40
N LEU A 229 3.69 9.80 7.30
CA LEU A 229 4.27 10.96 6.64
C LEU A 229 3.20 11.96 6.25
N HIS A 230 2.09 11.50 5.67
CA HIS A 230 0.94 12.34 5.34
C HIS A 230 0.38 13.06 6.57
N ARG A 231 0.17 12.34 7.68
CA ARG A 231 -0.27 12.95 8.94
C ARG A 231 0.73 13.98 9.46
N ALA A 232 2.03 13.69 9.40
CA ALA A 232 3.08 14.60 9.85
C ALA A 232 3.21 15.86 8.98
N VAL A 233 3.03 15.72 7.66
CA VAL A 233 2.95 16.84 6.70
C VAL A 233 1.75 17.73 7.04
N GLN A 234 0.58 17.14 7.30
CA GLN A 234 -0.64 17.88 7.63
C GLN A 234 -0.55 18.60 8.99
N SER A 235 -0.01 17.93 10.02
CA SER A 235 0.11 18.48 11.37
C SER A 235 1.32 19.42 11.55
N GLY A 236 2.25 19.45 10.59
CA GLY A 236 3.52 20.17 10.74
C GLY A 236 4.50 19.53 11.72
N SER A 237 4.33 18.24 12.03
CA SER A 237 5.17 17.51 13.00
C SER A 237 6.37 16.80 12.37
N LEU A 238 6.83 17.25 11.20
CA LEU A 238 8.02 16.72 10.53
C LEU A 238 9.27 17.11 11.32
N LEU A 239 10.12 16.13 11.64
CA LEU A 239 11.34 16.34 12.41
C LEU A 239 12.54 16.41 11.47
N ASP A 240 13.21 17.56 11.44
CA ASP A 240 14.45 17.71 10.68
C ASP A 240 15.59 16.93 11.33
N VAL A 241 16.48 16.39 10.49
CA VAL A 241 17.79 15.92 10.93
C VAL A 241 18.83 16.97 10.58
N ARG A 242 19.87 17.13 11.41
CA ARG A 242 21.01 17.97 11.04
C ARG A 242 21.75 17.30 9.89
N VAL A 243 21.57 17.83 8.69
CA VAL A 243 22.31 17.40 7.50
C VAL A 243 23.55 18.28 7.34
N THR A 244 24.73 17.67 7.42
CA THR A 244 26.00 18.39 7.24
C THR A 244 26.54 18.34 5.81
N ARG A 245 25.88 17.59 4.89
CA ARG A 245 26.29 17.44 3.49
C ARG A 245 25.08 17.53 2.54
N MET A 246 25.14 18.52 1.64
CA MET A 246 24.18 18.78 0.55
C MET A 246 24.19 17.66 -0.50
N PRO A 247 23.11 17.47 -1.31
CA PRO A 247 21.95 18.34 -1.47
C PRO A 247 20.67 17.71 -0.89
N PHE A 248 20.40 17.95 0.39
CA PHE A 248 19.11 17.62 0.97
C PHE A 248 18.40 18.89 1.43
N TYR A 249 17.13 19.03 1.08
CA TYR A 249 16.25 20.02 1.65
C TYR A 249 15.83 19.59 3.07
N PRO A 250 15.59 20.55 3.97
CA PRO A 250 14.98 20.26 5.26
C PRO A 250 13.65 19.51 5.10
N PHE A 251 13.36 18.59 6.01
CA PHE A 251 12.16 17.74 5.93
C PHE A 251 10.87 18.55 6.00
N HIS A 252 10.85 19.63 6.78
CA HIS A 252 9.68 20.49 6.89
C HIS A 252 9.24 21.14 5.56
N GLN A 253 10.16 21.35 4.61
CA GLN A 253 9.83 21.92 3.29
C GLN A 253 9.00 20.99 2.41
N LEU A 254 8.89 19.71 2.77
CA LEU A 254 8.03 18.75 2.06
C LEU A 254 6.57 19.21 2.02
N ARG A 255 6.13 20.03 2.99
CA ARG A 255 4.76 20.59 3.06
C ARG A 255 4.46 21.58 1.94
N GLU A 256 5.49 22.17 1.35
CA GLU A 256 5.38 23.17 0.29
C GLU A 256 5.52 22.53 -1.10
N ASP A 257 5.87 21.24 -1.16
CA ASP A 257 6.00 20.50 -2.39
C ASP A 257 4.68 19.84 -2.77
N GLU A 258 3.92 20.52 -3.63
CA GLU A 258 2.60 20.06 -4.09
C GLU A 258 2.64 18.68 -4.74
N ALA A 259 3.66 18.39 -5.55
CA ALA A 259 3.81 17.12 -6.24
C ALA A 259 4.14 15.98 -5.27
N ALA A 260 5.02 16.21 -4.28
CA ALA A 260 5.24 15.23 -3.22
C ALA A 260 3.97 15.01 -2.39
N CYS A 261 3.33 16.09 -1.94
CA CYS A 261 2.13 16.02 -1.12
C CYS A 261 1.00 15.28 -1.84
N TYR A 262 0.85 15.48 -3.15
CA TYR A 262 -0.08 14.72 -3.98
C TYR A 262 0.21 13.22 -3.92
N ILE A 263 1.44 12.77 -4.21
CA ILE A 263 1.80 11.34 -4.17
C ILE A 263 1.67 10.78 -2.75
N ILE A 264 2.08 11.55 -1.74
CA ILE A 264 1.99 11.18 -0.31
C ILE A 264 0.53 10.92 0.09
N SER A 265 -0.37 11.84 -0.25
CA SER A 265 -1.80 11.70 0.06
C SER A 265 -2.42 10.49 -0.63
N ARG A 266 -2.08 10.25 -1.91
CA ARG A 266 -2.55 9.09 -2.67
C ARG A 266 -2.06 7.79 -2.03
N ALA A 267 -0.77 7.65 -1.78
CA ALA A 267 -0.22 6.43 -1.20
C ALA A 267 -0.73 6.18 0.23
N ALA A 268 -0.97 7.25 1.01
CA ALA A 268 -1.58 7.17 2.33
C ALA A 268 -3.06 6.72 2.29
N SER A 269 -3.80 7.06 1.24
CA SER A 269 -5.20 6.66 1.08
C SER A 269 -5.38 5.19 0.63
N VAL A 270 -4.28 4.51 0.30
CA VAL A 270 -4.32 3.16 -0.24
C VAL A 270 -4.04 2.13 0.85
N GLU A 271 -4.83 1.05 0.85
CA GLU A 271 -4.59 -0.13 1.66
C GLU A 271 -4.23 -1.33 0.78
N PRO A 272 -2.94 -1.72 0.71
CA PRO A 272 -2.53 -2.84 -0.12
C PRO A 272 -2.94 -4.18 0.52
N LYS A 273 -3.69 -4.98 -0.24
CA LYS A 273 -3.97 -6.38 0.06
C LYS A 273 -3.05 -7.27 -0.78
N VAL A 274 -2.17 -7.99 -0.09
CA VAL A 274 -1.20 -8.89 -0.71
C VAL A 274 -1.75 -10.31 -0.75
N ILE A 275 -1.97 -10.83 -1.97
CA ILE A 275 -2.53 -12.14 -2.26
C ILE A 275 -1.47 -12.98 -2.96
N PHE A 276 -1.32 -14.22 -2.53
CA PHE A 276 -0.39 -15.16 -3.12
C PHE A 276 -1.15 -16.10 -4.05
N ASP A 277 -0.72 -16.19 -5.31
CA ASP A 277 -1.30 -17.11 -6.27
C ASP A 277 -0.47 -18.41 -6.25
N THR A 278 -1.06 -19.49 -5.72
CA THR A 278 -0.38 -20.78 -5.56
C THR A 278 -0.27 -21.57 -6.86
N GLU A 279 -0.86 -21.11 -7.96
CA GLU A 279 -0.89 -21.87 -9.22
C GLU A 279 0.31 -21.55 -10.13
N ARG A 280 1.47 -22.14 -9.84
CA ARG A 280 2.48 -22.41 -10.88
C ARG A 280 3.03 -23.83 -10.78
N LYS A 281 2.76 -24.63 -11.82
CA LYS A 281 3.50 -25.85 -12.11
C LYS A 281 4.93 -25.45 -12.52
N GLY A 282 5.94 -25.82 -11.73
CA GLY A 282 7.35 -25.62 -12.14
C GLY A 282 8.38 -25.29 -11.05
N GLY A 283 8.04 -25.31 -9.75
CA GLY A 283 9.05 -25.19 -8.69
C GLY A 283 9.59 -23.76 -8.44
N HIS A 284 9.06 -22.75 -9.13
CA HIS A 284 9.20 -21.36 -8.72
C HIS A 284 8.09 -21.04 -7.71
N LEU A 285 8.46 -20.47 -6.56
CA LEU A 285 7.53 -19.88 -5.59
C LEU A 285 6.56 -18.96 -6.37
N GLY A 286 5.25 -19.11 -6.12
CA GLY A 286 4.16 -18.51 -6.91
C GLY A 286 4.25 -17.01 -7.18
N ASP A 287 3.42 -16.53 -8.11
CA ASP A 287 3.32 -15.11 -8.42
C ASP A 287 2.60 -14.38 -7.27
N LEU A 288 3.19 -13.30 -6.75
CA LEU A 288 2.56 -12.45 -5.74
C LEU A 288 1.76 -11.36 -6.44
N ARG A 289 0.49 -11.20 -6.05
CA ARG A 289 -0.40 -10.15 -6.55
C ARG A 289 -0.69 -9.14 -5.46
N ILE A 290 -0.57 -7.86 -5.78
CA ILE A 290 -1.02 -6.77 -4.92
C ILE A 290 -2.35 -6.28 -5.46
N LYS A 291 -3.38 -6.30 -4.62
CA LYS A 291 -4.64 -5.60 -4.86
C LYS A 291 -4.67 -4.35 -4.01
N TYR A 292 -4.80 -3.19 -4.62
CA TYR A 292 -4.96 -1.94 -3.88
C TYR A 292 -6.45 -1.70 -3.61
N ALA A 293 -6.84 -1.71 -2.34
CA ALA A 293 -8.14 -1.21 -1.91
C ALA A 293 -8.02 0.29 -1.63
N SER A 294 -8.97 1.11 -2.04
CA SER A 294 -9.08 2.47 -1.52
C SER A 294 -9.61 2.40 -0.09
N ALA A 295 -8.84 2.92 0.87
CA ALA A 295 -9.23 2.95 2.28
C ALA A 295 -10.48 3.83 2.50
#